data_AF-A0A4V1XSK4-F1
#
_entry.id   AF-A0A4V1XSK4-F1
#
_cell.length_a   1.000
_cell.length_b   1.000
_cell.length_c   1.000
_cell.angle_alpha   90.00
_cell.angle_beta   90.00
_cell.angle_gamma   90.00
#
_symmetry.space_group_name_H-M   'P 1'
#
loop_
_entity.id
_entity.type
_entity.pdbx_description
1 polymer ?
#
loop_
_entity_poly.entity_id
_entity_poly.type
_entity_poly.pdbx_seq_one_letter_code
_entity_poly.pdbx_strand_id
1 'polypeptide(L)'
;MPTTRRSSRSAGRQSTLSFNHRVTKSSVPKSAKSGAMSHVSTTPAKQSPLAKHVSTADLQSEPELEVKEEEEEVKAAVPEPEPEKSEAELRALKITDSQIDQYWRALERERKAPRVHQEDLSLAEKVLRYWDVSSQYGPCVGISRIKRWQRAQRLGLNPPVEVLAVLLKEEKKGTKGVERAHIDEILNATVVGVS
;
A
#
# COMPACT_ATOMS: atom_id res chain seq x y z
N MET A 1 -10.31 -59.22 2.00
CA MET A 1 -10.45 -58.71 3.37
C MET A 1 -9.99 -57.25 3.42
N PRO A 2 -10.88 -56.25 3.39
CA PRO A 2 -10.50 -54.85 3.57
C PRO A 2 -10.27 -54.54 5.06
N THR A 3 -9.22 -53.78 5.38
CA THR A 3 -8.90 -53.40 6.76
C THR A 3 -9.63 -52.12 7.19
N THR A 4 -10.32 -52.15 8.33
CA THR A 4 -11.11 -51.02 8.83
C THR A 4 -10.20 -49.99 9.51
N ARG A 5 -10.02 -48.82 8.89
CA ARG A 5 -9.27 -47.70 9.46
C ARG A 5 -10.03 -47.06 10.63
N ARG A 6 -9.66 -47.42 11.86
CA ARG A 6 -10.22 -46.87 13.11
C ARG A 6 -10.03 -45.34 13.16
N SER A 7 -11.12 -44.58 13.09
CA SER A 7 -11.10 -43.13 13.30
C SER A 7 -11.34 -42.77 14.77
N SER A 8 -10.26 -42.48 15.50
CA SER A 8 -10.37 -41.85 16.82
C SER A 8 -10.61 -40.35 16.63
N ARG A 9 -11.89 -39.96 16.47
CA ARG A 9 -12.29 -38.55 16.49
C ARG A 9 -12.12 -38.02 17.92
N SER A 10 -11.01 -37.34 18.20
CA SER A 10 -10.96 -36.43 19.35
C SER A 10 -11.94 -35.29 19.06
N ALA A 11 -13.07 -35.28 19.78
CA ALA A 11 -14.05 -34.22 19.71
C ALA A 11 -13.50 -32.97 20.44
N GLY A 12 -12.53 -32.31 19.81
CA GLY A 12 -12.08 -30.98 20.22
C GLY A 12 -13.27 -30.04 20.19
N ARG A 13 -13.72 -29.60 21.38
CA ARG A 13 -14.79 -28.62 21.54
C ARG A 13 -14.28 -27.26 21.06
N GLN A 14 -14.34 -27.04 19.74
CA GLN A 14 -14.00 -25.76 19.15
C GLN A 14 -15.01 -24.73 19.68
N SER A 15 -14.53 -23.70 20.38
CA SER A 15 -15.39 -22.69 20.97
C SER A 15 -15.98 -21.81 19.86
N THR A 16 -17.27 -21.98 19.58
CA THR A 16 -17.99 -21.11 18.65
C THR A 16 -17.99 -19.68 19.20
N LEU A 17 -17.28 -18.79 18.52
CA LEU A 17 -17.18 -17.38 18.86
C LEU A 17 -18.53 -16.71 18.57
N SER A 18 -19.30 -16.42 19.62
CA SER A 18 -20.64 -15.83 19.49
C SER A 18 -20.55 -14.33 19.25
N PHE A 19 -20.72 -13.92 18.00
CA PHE A 19 -20.82 -12.51 17.62
C PHE A 19 -22.17 -11.92 18.04
N ASN A 20 -22.30 -11.60 19.33
CA ASN A 20 -23.37 -10.77 19.88
C ASN A 20 -23.19 -9.28 19.49
N HIS A 21 -22.94 -9.01 18.20
CA HIS A 21 -23.01 -7.65 17.68
C HIS A 21 -24.47 -7.25 17.55
N ARG A 22 -24.95 -6.49 18.54
CA ARG A 22 -26.26 -5.84 18.50
C ARG A 22 -26.29 -4.85 17.35
N VAL A 23 -26.81 -5.28 16.20
CA VAL A 23 -27.08 -4.40 15.06
C VAL A 23 -28.15 -3.40 15.48
N THR A 24 -27.74 -2.18 15.82
CA THR A 24 -28.65 -1.09 16.19
C THR A 24 -29.30 -0.53 14.92
N LYS A 25 -30.32 -1.23 14.41
CA LYS A 25 -31.38 -0.57 13.63
C LYS A 25 -32.09 0.40 14.59
N SER A 26 -31.96 1.70 14.36
CA SER A 26 -32.66 2.71 15.14
C SER A 26 -34.18 2.53 14.99
N SER A 27 -34.83 2.05 16.04
CA SER A 27 -36.29 2.17 16.21
C SER A 27 -36.60 3.36 17.12
N VAL A 28 -37.65 4.08 16.75
CA VAL A 28 -38.10 5.33 17.40
C VAL A 28 -38.49 5.07 18.87
N PRO A 29 -38.14 5.96 19.82
CA PRO A 29 -38.44 5.74 21.23
C PRO A 29 -39.92 6.00 21.56
N LYS A 30 -40.47 5.21 22.50
CA LYS A 30 -41.74 5.49 23.17
C LYS A 30 -41.50 5.43 24.69
N SER A 31 -42.12 6.35 25.43
CA SER A 31 -41.81 6.63 26.84
C SER A 31 -42.40 5.63 27.84
N ALA A 32 -41.69 5.36 28.94
CA ALA A 32 -42.25 5.26 30.30
C ALA A 32 -41.19 4.94 31.40
N LYS A 33 -40.81 5.98 32.15
CA LYS A 33 -40.65 6.11 33.64
C LYS A 33 -40.25 4.91 34.55
N SER A 34 -39.47 5.28 35.58
CA SER A 34 -39.07 4.57 36.83
C SER A 34 -37.85 3.64 36.74
N GLY A 35 -36.91 3.63 37.69
CA GLY A 35 -36.73 4.52 38.86
C GLY A 35 -35.51 4.16 39.74
N ALA A 36 -35.12 5.08 40.63
CA ALA A 36 -34.11 5.00 41.72
C ALA A 36 -32.60 4.92 41.31
N MET A 37 -31.81 5.95 41.69
CA MET A 37 -30.79 5.97 42.78
C MET A 37 -29.54 5.10 42.47
N SER A 38 -28.28 5.56 42.49
CA SER A 38 -27.61 6.84 42.82
C SER A 38 -26.30 6.93 41.97
N HIS A 39 -25.31 7.83 42.09
CA HIS A 39 -24.88 8.80 43.09
C HIS A 39 -24.30 10.09 42.44
N VAL A 40 -23.87 11.03 43.28
CA VAL A 40 -23.31 12.37 43.06
C VAL A 40 -21.80 12.39 42.68
N SER A 41 -21.43 13.47 41.96
CA SER A 41 -20.08 13.99 41.59
C SER A 41 -19.38 13.30 40.39
N THR A 42 -18.69 14.01 39.47
CA THR A 42 -18.39 15.47 39.34
C THR A 42 -18.23 15.91 37.86
N THR A 43 -17.87 17.19 37.62
CA THR A 43 -17.67 17.85 36.29
C THR A 43 -16.23 18.39 36.13
N PRO A 44 -15.83 19.11 35.04
CA PRO A 44 -16.28 19.14 33.63
C PRO A 44 -15.14 19.05 32.57
N ALA A 45 -15.46 18.68 31.32
CA ALA A 45 -14.77 19.23 30.12
C ALA A 45 -15.62 19.11 28.82
N LYS A 46 -15.66 20.21 28.06
CA LYS A 46 -16.40 20.48 26.79
C LYS A 46 -16.39 19.32 25.79
N GLN A 47 -17.53 18.79 25.35
CA GLN A 47 -18.45 19.32 24.31
C GLN A 47 -17.85 19.46 22.90
N SER A 48 -18.34 18.63 21.97
CA SER A 48 -18.32 18.88 20.52
C SER A 48 -19.53 18.20 19.86
N PRO A 49 -20.48 18.95 19.26
CA PRO A 49 -21.60 18.40 18.52
C PRO A 49 -21.51 18.75 17.02
N LEU A 50 -21.47 17.74 16.14
CA LEU A 50 -21.62 17.94 14.71
C LEU A 50 -22.64 16.95 14.12
N ALA A 51 -23.86 17.44 13.89
CA ALA A 51 -24.93 16.72 13.21
C ALA A 51 -25.80 17.71 12.41
N LYS A 52 -25.92 17.45 11.10
CA LYS A 52 -26.77 18.03 10.03
C LYS A 52 -26.19 17.41 8.73
N HIS A 53 -26.68 16.32 8.12
CA HIS A 53 -28.03 15.82 7.77
C HIS A 53 -28.71 16.58 6.62
N VAL A 54 -29.43 15.82 5.76
CA VAL A 54 -30.22 16.23 4.56
C VAL A 54 -29.37 16.49 3.30
N SER A 55 -29.69 15.99 2.09
CA SER A 55 -30.54 14.85 1.65
C SER A 55 -30.18 14.45 0.20
N THR A 56 -30.75 13.32 -0.24
CA THR A 56 -30.67 12.69 -1.58
C THR A 56 -31.59 13.33 -2.66
N ALA A 57 -31.48 12.81 -3.89
CA ALA A 57 -32.20 13.12 -5.15
C ALA A 57 -31.56 14.28 -5.97
N ASP A 58 -31.50 14.25 -7.31
CA ASP A 58 -32.03 13.29 -8.30
C ASP A 58 -31.09 13.20 -9.53
N LEU A 59 -31.21 12.15 -10.35
CA LEU A 59 -30.45 12.00 -11.61
C LEU A 59 -31.39 12.01 -12.83
N GLN A 60 -31.41 13.11 -13.60
CA GLN A 60 -31.99 13.11 -14.95
C GLN A 60 -31.50 14.27 -15.85
N SER A 61 -31.05 13.90 -17.06
CA SER A 61 -30.94 14.67 -18.30
C SER A 61 -30.19 16.02 -18.35
N GLU A 62 -29.17 16.05 -19.22
CA GLU A 62 -28.60 17.23 -19.89
C GLU A 62 -29.69 18.19 -20.42
N PRO A 63 -29.38 19.50 -20.49
CA PRO A 63 -29.11 20.03 -21.83
C PRO A 63 -27.85 20.92 -21.94
N GLU A 64 -27.16 20.70 -23.06
CA GLU A 64 -26.23 21.62 -23.74
C GLU A 64 -26.81 23.04 -23.89
N LEU A 65 -25.99 24.10 -23.69
CA LEU A 65 -25.95 25.36 -24.48
C LEU A 65 -24.95 26.41 -23.93
N GLU A 66 -23.89 26.63 -24.70
CA GLU A 66 -23.18 27.89 -25.02
C GLU A 66 -22.93 29.04 -23.99
N VAL A 67 -21.63 29.26 -23.78
CA VAL A 67 -20.91 30.56 -23.79
C VAL A 67 -21.26 31.65 -22.76
N LYS A 68 -20.28 31.93 -21.89
CA LYS A 68 -19.79 33.30 -21.66
C LYS A 68 -18.35 33.30 -21.16
N GLU A 69 -17.53 34.12 -21.81
CA GLU A 69 -16.15 34.43 -21.42
C GLU A 69 -16.20 35.44 -20.26
N GLU A 70 -15.63 35.09 -19.12
CA GLU A 70 -15.23 36.05 -18.09
C GLU A 70 -13.76 35.78 -17.75
N GLU A 71 -12.91 36.75 -18.07
CA GLU A 71 -11.46 36.70 -17.84
C GLU A 71 -11.18 36.88 -16.34
N GLU A 72 -10.92 35.79 -15.61
CA GLU A 72 -10.33 35.88 -14.27
C GLU A 72 -8.84 35.50 -14.28
N GLU A 73 -8.01 36.53 -14.17
CA GLU A 73 -6.54 36.47 -14.14
C GLU A 73 -6.03 35.79 -12.84
N VAL A 74 -6.07 34.46 -12.80
CA VAL A 74 -5.52 33.70 -11.65
C VAL A 74 -4.05 33.38 -11.84
N LYS A 75 -3.21 34.32 -11.37
CA LYS A 75 -1.85 34.13 -10.86
C LYS A 75 -1.04 32.94 -11.40
N ALA A 76 -0.09 33.28 -12.28
CA ALA A 76 1.23 32.67 -12.41
C ALA A 76 1.46 31.40 -11.58
N ALA A 77 1.19 30.23 -12.18
CA ALA A 77 1.76 28.98 -11.71
C ALA A 77 3.29 29.15 -11.71
N VAL A 78 3.91 29.00 -10.54
CA VAL A 78 5.36 28.94 -10.41
C VAL A 78 5.84 27.83 -11.34
N PRO A 79 6.76 28.08 -12.30
CA PRO A 79 7.35 27.00 -13.06
C PRO A 79 8.09 26.11 -12.06
N GLU A 80 7.55 24.92 -11.80
CA GLU A 80 8.25 23.87 -11.07
C GLU A 80 9.54 23.60 -11.85
N PRO A 81 10.73 23.90 -11.28
CA PRO A 81 11.96 23.76 -12.03
C PRO A 81 12.17 22.27 -12.27
N GLU A 82 12.07 21.82 -13.53
CA GLU A 82 12.44 20.47 -13.93
C GLU A 82 13.86 20.20 -13.41
N PRO A 83 14.05 19.29 -12.43
CA PRO A 83 15.34 19.18 -11.81
C PRO A 83 16.27 18.43 -12.75
N GLU A 84 17.33 19.13 -13.15
CA GLU A 84 18.61 18.50 -13.46
C GLU A 84 18.87 17.38 -12.45
N LYS A 85 18.82 16.12 -12.92
CA LYS A 85 19.08 14.85 -12.19
C LYS A 85 19.07 14.97 -10.67
N SER A 86 17.97 14.56 -10.03
CA SER A 86 17.76 14.76 -8.59
C SER A 86 18.98 14.36 -7.75
N GLU A 87 19.21 15.00 -6.60
CA GLU A 87 20.41 14.74 -5.78
C GLU A 87 20.59 13.25 -5.44
N ALA A 88 19.47 12.53 -5.29
CA ALA A 88 19.41 11.08 -5.14
C ALA A 88 20.00 10.31 -6.35
N GLU A 89 19.68 10.71 -7.58
CA GLU A 89 20.26 10.13 -8.80
C GLU A 89 21.76 10.42 -8.90
N LEU A 90 22.21 11.63 -8.55
CA LEU A 90 23.64 11.96 -8.49
C LEU A 90 24.39 11.13 -7.45
N ARG A 91 23.77 10.83 -6.30
CA ARG A 91 24.29 9.88 -5.31
C ARG A 91 24.30 8.46 -5.86
N ALA A 92 23.21 7.99 -6.47
CA ALA A 92 23.09 6.65 -7.06
C ALA A 92 24.09 6.38 -8.19
N LEU A 93 24.37 7.37 -9.04
CA LEU A 93 25.38 7.29 -10.10
C LEU A 93 26.81 7.13 -9.55
N LYS A 94 27.08 7.57 -8.31
CA LYS A 94 28.37 7.41 -7.64
C LYS A 94 28.52 6.05 -6.94
N ILE A 95 27.44 5.27 -6.79
CA ILE A 95 27.49 3.97 -6.10
C ILE A 95 28.19 2.94 -6.99
N THR A 96 29.27 2.37 -6.46
CA THR A 96 30.04 1.29 -7.07
C THR A 96 29.35 -0.07 -6.92
N ASP A 97 29.70 -1.05 -7.75
CA ASP A 97 29.11 -2.41 -7.64
C ASP A 97 29.47 -3.07 -6.31
N SER A 98 30.68 -2.85 -5.81
CA SER A 98 31.15 -3.30 -4.49
C SER A 98 30.25 -2.83 -3.32
N GLN A 99 29.72 -1.60 -3.40
CA GLN A 99 28.79 -1.08 -2.39
C GLN A 99 27.42 -1.78 -2.46
N ILE A 100 26.95 -2.15 -3.65
CA ILE A 100 25.71 -2.90 -3.83
C ILE A 100 25.89 -4.33 -3.29
N ASP A 101 27.04 -4.96 -3.54
CA ASP A 101 27.41 -6.26 -2.97
C ASP A 101 27.48 -6.21 -1.44
N GLN A 102 28.09 -5.15 -0.88
CA GLN A 102 28.18 -4.95 0.57
C GLN A 102 26.80 -4.77 1.20
N TYR A 103 25.93 -3.97 0.58
CA TYR A 103 24.53 -3.79 0.98
C TYR A 103 23.76 -5.12 0.97
N TRP A 104 23.88 -5.91 -0.10
CA TRP A 104 23.23 -7.22 -0.18
C TRP A 104 23.73 -8.19 0.90
N ARG A 105 25.05 -8.26 1.11
CA ARG A 105 25.67 -9.08 2.16
C ARG A 105 25.29 -8.66 3.57
N ALA A 106 24.97 -7.38 3.80
CA ALA A 106 24.44 -6.90 5.08
C ALA A 106 23.02 -7.45 5.31
N LEU A 107 22.13 -7.29 4.31
CA LEU A 107 20.77 -7.84 4.34
C LEU A 107 20.73 -9.36 4.50
N GLU A 108 21.66 -10.10 3.89
CA GLU A 108 21.76 -11.55 4.06
C GLU A 108 22.18 -11.94 5.49
N ARG A 109 23.09 -11.19 6.11
CA ARG A 109 23.59 -11.44 7.47
C ARG A 109 22.51 -11.25 8.54
N GLU A 110 21.54 -10.39 8.31
CA GLU A 110 20.38 -10.19 9.20
C GLU A 110 19.40 -11.38 9.17
N ARG A 111 19.49 -12.27 8.16
CA ARG A 111 18.56 -13.39 8.00
C ARG A 111 19.04 -14.61 8.78
N LYS A 112 18.11 -15.22 9.52
CA LYS A 112 18.33 -16.48 10.25
C LYS A 112 18.39 -17.73 9.35
N ALA A 113 18.01 -17.63 8.09
CA ALA A 113 17.90 -18.75 7.16
C ALA A 113 18.25 -18.32 5.72
N PRO A 114 18.87 -19.22 4.92
CA PRO A 114 19.21 -18.95 3.53
C PRO A 114 17.94 -18.73 2.67
N ARG A 115 18.13 -18.06 1.54
CA ARG A 115 17.08 -17.89 0.52
C ARG A 115 17.02 -19.16 -0.35
N VAL A 116 15.83 -19.66 -0.63
CA VAL A 116 15.61 -20.78 -1.56
C VAL A 116 15.35 -20.27 -2.98
N HIS A 117 15.69 -21.06 -3.99
CA HIS A 117 15.44 -20.77 -5.42
C HIS A 117 15.99 -19.40 -5.89
N GLN A 118 17.26 -19.13 -5.56
CA GLN A 118 17.94 -17.87 -5.94
C GLN A 118 19.27 -18.08 -6.67
N GLU A 119 19.55 -19.30 -7.12
CA GLU A 119 20.81 -19.67 -7.78
C GLU A 119 20.92 -18.97 -9.14
N ASP A 120 19.83 -18.98 -9.94
CA ASP A 120 19.76 -18.35 -11.26
C ASP A 120 19.58 -16.82 -11.25
N LEU A 121 19.39 -16.20 -10.07
CA LEU A 121 19.09 -14.77 -9.96
C LEU A 121 20.36 -13.92 -9.85
N SER A 122 20.46 -12.91 -10.71
CA SER A 122 21.50 -11.88 -10.62
C SER A 122 21.41 -11.11 -9.29
N LEU A 123 22.52 -10.51 -8.85
CA LEU A 123 22.56 -9.71 -7.63
C LEU A 123 21.64 -8.48 -7.72
N ALA A 124 21.55 -7.87 -8.91
CA ALA A 124 20.59 -6.81 -9.21
C ALA A 124 19.14 -7.27 -8.96
N GLU A 125 18.72 -8.39 -9.57
CA GLU A 125 17.36 -8.90 -9.43
C GLU A 125 17.05 -9.37 -7.99
N LYS A 126 18.05 -9.90 -7.27
CA LYS A 126 17.96 -10.19 -5.82
C LYS A 126 17.64 -8.95 -5.00
N VAL A 127 18.35 -7.84 -5.24
CA VAL A 127 18.14 -6.53 -4.61
C VAL A 127 16.75 -5.97 -4.95
N LEU A 128 16.38 -5.97 -6.24
CA LEU A 128 15.09 -5.43 -6.70
C LEU A 128 13.90 -6.22 -6.14
N ARG A 129 13.93 -7.56 -6.17
CA ARG A 129 12.88 -8.41 -5.57
C ARG A 129 12.73 -8.21 -4.06
N TYR A 130 13.84 -7.98 -3.35
CA TYR A 130 13.77 -7.68 -1.91
C TYR A 130 13.07 -6.35 -1.65
N TRP A 131 13.39 -5.32 -2.45
CA TRP A 131 12.74 -4.02 -2.36
C TRP A 131 11.26 -4.06 -2.82
N ASP A 132 10.90 -4.87 -3.82
CA ASP A 132 9.51 -5.08 -4.26
C ASP A 132 8.63 -5.58 -3.11
N VAL A 133 9.16 -6.49 -2.27
CA VAL A 133 8.47 -7.08 -1.11
C VAL A 133 8.47 -6.15 0.12
N SER A 134 9.33 -5.13 0.17
CA SER A 134 9.39 -4.19 1.29
C SER A 134 8.17 -3.24 1.28
N SER A 135 7.17 -3.54 2.11
CA SER A 135 5.88 -2.83 2.15
C SER A 135 5.97 -1.39 2.66
N GLN A 136 7.04 -1.04 3.39
CA GLN A 136 7.22 0.30 3.97
C GLN A 136 7.29 1.42 2.93
N TYR A 137 7.62 1.11 1.67
CA TYR A 137 7.67 2.05 0.54
C TYR A 137 6.36 2.12 -0.28
N GLY A 138 5.28 1.55 0.27
CA GLY A 138 3.97 1.46 -0.36
C GLY A 138 3.87 0.38 -1.45
N PRO A 139 2.74 0.26 -2.16
CA PRO A 139 2.49 -0.81 -3.13
C PRO A 139 3.48 -0.77 -4.32
N CYS A 140 3.84 -1.95 -4.82
CA CYS A 140 4.78 -2.20 -5.94
C CYS A 140 4.12 -2.62 -7.27
N VAL A 141 2.85 -3.01 -7.24
CA VAL A 141 2.07 -3.43 -8.41
C VAL A 141 1.54 -2.20 -9.15
N GLY A 142 1.46 -2.25 -10.48
CA GLY A 142 0.88 -1.20 -11.33
C GLY A 142 1.71 0.08 -11.51
N ILE A 143 2.92 0.18 -10.94
CA ILE A 143 3.82 1.34 -11.08
C ILE A 143 5.27 0.90 -11.30
N SER A 144 6.07 1.71 -11.99
CA SER A 144 7.48 1.39 -12.19
C SER A 144 8.31 1.51 -10.91
N ARG A 145 9.39 0.74 -10.83
CA ARG A 145 10.28 0.70 -9.66
C ARG A 145 10.86 2.08 -9.33
N ILE A 146 11.29 2.85 -10.34
CA ILE A 146 11.72 4.25 -10.19
C ILE A 146 10.62 5.13 -9.61
N LYS A 147 9.39 5.09 -10.15
CA LYS A 147 8.27 5.94 -9.67
C LYS A 147 7.94 5.66 -8.20
N ARG A 148 7.97 4.39 -7.78
CA ARG A 148 7.79 4.00 -6.38
C ARG A 148 8.95 4.43 -5.49
N TRP A 149 10.19 4.36 -5.97
CA TRP A 149 11.38 4.86 -5.26
C TRP A 149 11.29 6.38 -5.03
N GLN A 150 11.01 7.14 -6.09
CA GLN A 150 10.81 8.60 -6.03
C GLN A 150 9.63 8.99 -5.11
N ARG A 151 8.52 8.25 -5.15
CA ARG A 151 7.40 8.43 -4.20
C ARG A 151 7.85 8.22 -2.76
N ALA A 152 8.61 7.18 -2.48
CA ALA A 152 9.12 6.91 -1.14
C ALA A 152 10.09 8.00 -0.64
N GLN A 153 10.95 8.52 -1.52
CA GLN A 153 11.83 9.66 -1.23
C GLN A 153 11.02 10.93 -0.93
N ARG A 154 10.00 11.24 -1.74
CA ARG A 154 9.09 12.39 -1.53
C ARG A 154 8.31 12.30 -0.21
N LEU A 155 7.98 11.09 0.22
CA LEU A 155 7.32 10.81 1.51
C LEU A 155 8.30 10.78 2.71
N GLY A 156 9.59 11.07 2.51
CA GLY A 156 10.59 11.07 3.59
C GLY A 156 10.92 9.69 4.16
N LEU A 157 10.58 8.61 3.44
CA LEU A 157 10.74 7.23 3.93
C LEU A 157 12.17 6.69 3.80
N ASN A 158 13.12 7.51 3.31
CA ASN A 158 14.53 7.19 3.12
C ASN A 158 14.77 5.83 2.42
N PRO A 159 14.27 5.64 1.18
CA PRO A 159 14.55 4.44 0.40
C PRO A 159 16.04 4.27 0.12
N PRO A 160 16.57 3.03 0.11
CA PRO A 160 18.00 2.75 -0.11
C PRO A 160 18.44 3.24 -1.50
N VAL A 161 19.57 3.96 -1.54
CA VAL A 161 20.10 4.58 -2.76
C VAL A 161 20.70 3.52 -3.68
N GLU A 162 21.14 2.39 -3.12
CA GLU A 162 21.64 1.21 -3.81
C GLU A 162 20.59 0.63 -4.77
N VAL A 163 19.30 0.68 -4.40
CA VAL A 163 18.20 0.23 -5.28
C VAL A 163 18.08 1.14 -6.49
N LEU A 164 18.18 2.46 -6.31
CA LEU A 164 18.18 3.41 -7.43
C LEU A 164 19.43 3.23 -8.31
N ALA A 165 20.59 2.96 -7.71
CA ALA A 165 21.82 2.67 -8.44
C ALA A 165 21.72 1.39 -9.28
N VAL A 166 21.09 0.33 -8.75
CA VAL A 166 20.78 -0.88 -9.52
C VAL A 166 19.87 -0.56 -10.69
N LEU A 167 18.74 0.12 -10.47
CA LEU A 167 17.80 0.50 -11.54
C LEU A 167 18.50 1.26 -12.68
N LEU A 168 19.23 2.33 -12.34
CA LEU A 168 19.95 3.15 -13.32
C LEU A 168 21.10 2.43 -14.04
N LYS A 169 21.63 1.32 -13.49
CA LYS A 169 22.65 0.49 -14.14
C LYS A 169 22.03 -0.54 -15.08
N GLU A 170 20.97 -1.21 -14.63
CA GLU A 170 20.27 -2.22 -15.39
C GLU A 170 19.50 -1.61 -16.59
N GLU A 171 18.89 -0.42 -16.42
CA GLU A 171 18.31 0.34 -17.54
C GLU A 171 19.34 0.68 -18.62
N LYS A 172 20.57 1.08 -18.24
CA LYS A 172 21.67 1.31 -19.19
C LYS A 172 22.18 0.04 -19.88
N LYS A 173 22.01 -1.12 -19.24
CA LYS A 173 22.30 -2.44 -19.84
C LYS A 173 21.18 -2.92 -20.77
N GLY A 174 20.01 -2.28 -20.77
CA GLY A 174 18.86 -2.67 -21.58
C GLY A 174 18.18 -3.98 -21.12
N THR A 175 18.31 -4.33 -19.83
CA THR A 175 17.70 -5.55 -19.29
C THR A 175 16.17 -5.44 -19.25
N LYS A 176 15.50 -6.32 -19.98
CA LYS A 176 14.02 -6.36 -20.08
C LYS A 176 13.38 -6.63 -18.71
N GLY A 177 12.25 -5.99 -18.45
CA GLY A 177 11.43 -6.23 -17.25
C GLY A 177 11.89 -5.50 -15.97
N VAL A 178 13.06 -4.86 -15.95
CA VAL A 178 13.59 -4.21 -14.74
C VAL A 178 12.74 -3.04 -14.23
N GLU A 179 11.99 -2.37 -15.09
CA GLU A 179 11.07 -1.30 -14.70
C GLU A 179 9.92 -1.78 -13.79
N ARG A 180 9.50 -3.05 -13.87
CA ARG A 180 8.31 -3.59 -13.18
C ARG A 180 8.68 -4.58 -12.09
N ALA A 181 7.89 -4.63 -11.02
CA ALA A 181 8.06 -5.64 -9.97
C ALA A 181 7.76 -7.05 -10.52
N HIS A 182 8.51 -8.07 -10.09
CA HIS A 182 8.24 -9.45 -10.54
C HIS A 182 6.85 -9.96 -10.09
N ILE A 183 6.31 -9.40 -9.00
CA ILE A 183 4.93 -9.68 -8.55
C ILE A 183 3.91 -9.11 -9.54
N ASP A 184 4.17 -7.94 -10.15
CA ASP A 184 3.33 -7.32 -11.20
C ASP A 184 3.27 -8.23 -12.44
N GLU A 185 4.42 -8.76 -12.86
CA GLU A 185 4.52 -9.72 -13.97
C GLU A 185 3.71 -11.00 -13.73
N ILE A 186 3.84 -11.63 -12.55
CA ILE A 186 3.08 -12.84 -12.19
C ILE A 186 1.57 -12.58 -12.23
N LEU A 187 1.11 -11.47 -11.66
CA LEU A 187 -0.32 -11.12 -11.64
C LEU A 187 -0.83 -10.90 -13.08
N ASN A 188 -0.10 -10.16 -13.90
CA ASN A 188 -0.49 -9.87 -15.28
C ASN A 188 -0.46 -11.11 -16.18
N ALA A 189 0.47 -12.05 -15.96
CA ALA A 189 0.55 -13.30 -16.72
C ALA A 189 -0.70 -14.17 -16.56
N THR A 190 -1.32 -14.19 -15.37
CA THR A 190 -2.55 -14.98 -15.13
C THR A 190 -3.77 -14.50 -15.93
N VAL A 191 -3.79 -13.22 -16.36
CA VAL A 191 -4.91 -12.62 -17.10
C VAL A 191 -4.93 -13.07 -18.57
N VAL A 192 -3.78 -13.46 -19.13
CA VAL A 192 -3.65 -13.85 -20.56
C VAL A 192 -4.01 -15.33 -20.79
N GLY A 193 -4.21 -16.11 -19.74
CA GLY A 193 -4.43 -17.56 -19.80
C GLY A 193 -5.87 -18.05 -20.06
N VAL A 194 -6.81 -17.18 -20.46
CA VAL A 194 -8.22 -17.55 -20.72
C VAL A 194 -8.70 -16.91 -22.03
N SER A 195 -8.34 -17.51 -23.17
CA SER A 195 -8.93 -17.29 -24.50
C SER A 195 -8.58 -18.47 -25.41
#